data_AF-A0A8T2GEI6-F1
#
_entry.id   AF-A0A8T2GEI6-F1
#
_cell.length_a   1.000
_cell.length_b   1.000
_cell.length_c   1.000
_cell.angle_alpha   90.00
_cell.angle_beta   90.00
_cell.angle_gamma   90.00
#
_symmetry.space_group_name_H-M   'P 1'
#
loop_
_entity.id
_entity.type
_entity.pdbx_description
1 polymer ?
#
loop_
_entity_poly.entity_id
_entity_poly.type
_entity_poly.pdbx_seq_one_letter_code
_entity_poly.pdbx_strand_id
1 'polypeptide(L)'
;MQREYSGNRTSTYSQILVVSSIGLMIAAAVHYRLRRLRDTKIIPRLKSSHKHKGHEKLERFSHYVARQMGFKDRRECPNLCKLAAEYISKSECCEEDIYSFFSEEPDADTLFIKLVEEFERCILSYFAFHWSHADLMITQVLSADAEPKRKLKQIVMAATRELRIKRVTKNLKVARVFNTLVEEMRAMGLASVDDSQCTEVMAPVAHKDRSPVLLLMGGGMGAGKSTVLKDILKEAFWAGADSVVIEADAFKESDVIYRALSSRGHVDMIQTAELVHQSSTDAASSLLVTALNEGRDVIMDGTLSWVPFVVQTITMARNVHRHHYRMGAGYKVGDDGVITENYWERIGERQQIQEDGRRRKPYRIELVGVVCDAYLAVIRGIRRAIMCRRAVRVRSQLRSHKRFAEAFPTYCSLVDNARLYCTNALEGSPKLIGWKEKEKTLLVDTEEIDCLKRVGGLNENAGSIYELYRQPNPACEAGSIWKDIVLSPSRFSIQQELKYSIQKVEKRSKQHLINNTKS
;
A
#
# COMPACT_ATOMS: atom_id res chain seq x y z
N MET A 1 -66.17 -55.23 -21.42
CA MET A 1 -65.08 -55.45 -20.44
C MET A 1 -63.76 -55.12 -21.11
N GLN A 2 -63.34 -53.85 -21.05
CA GLN A 2 -61.96 -53.44 -21.36
C GLN A 2 -61.22 -53.36 -20.01
N ARG A 3 -60.16 -54.16 -19.85
CA ARG A 3 -59.17 -53.97 -18.79
C ARG A 3 -57.89 -53.48 -19.45
N GLU A 4 -57.52 -52.26 -19.09
CA GLU A 4 -56.36 -51.53 -19.57
C GLU A 4 -55.04 -52.19 -19.13
N TYR A 5 -54.11 -52.28 -20.07
CA TYR A 5 -52.68 -52.36 -19.82
C TYR A 5 -52.17 -50.93 -19.53
N SER A 6 -51.91 -50.57 -18.27
CA SER A 6 -51.14 -49.36 -17.94
C SER A 6 -49.81 -49.74 -17.30
N GLY A 7 -48.75 -49.64 -18.10
CA GLY A 7 -47.39 -50.04 -17.77
C GLY A 7 -46.69 -49.16 -16.75
N ASN A 8 -45.74 -49.81 -16.07
CA ASN A 8 -44.86 -49.39 -14.98
C ASN A 8 -43.80 -48.33 -15.37
N ARG A 9 -44.17 -47.31 -16.17
CA ARG A 9 -43.22 -46.30 -16.71
C ARG A 9 -42.98 -45.10 -15.81
N THR A 10 -43.89 -44.78 -14.89
CA THR A 10 -43.80 -43.57 -14.05
C THR A 10 -42.79 -43.68 -12.90
N SER A 11 -42.51 -44.89 -12.42
CA SER A 11 -41.55 -45.14 -11.33
C SER A 11 -40.10 -44.88 -11.74
N THR A 12 -39.74 -45.25 -12.97
CA THR A 12 -38.34 -45.20 -13.44
C THR A 12 -37.85 -43.77 -13.71
N TYR A 13 -38.69 -42.90 -14.29
CA TYR A 13 -38.31 -41.50 -14.58
C TYR A 13 -38.12 -40.67 -13.31
N SER A 14 -38.98 -40.84 -12.30
CA SER A 14 -38.85 -40.15 -11.01
C SER A 14 -37.61 -40.61 -10.25
N GLN A 15 -37.27 -41.90 -10.30
CA GLN A 15 -36.04 -42.42 -9.71
C GLN A 15 -34.78 -41.89 -10.42
N ILE A 16 -34.79 -41.79 -11.75
CA ILE A 16 -33.66 -41.23 -12.52
C ILE A 16 -33.47 -39.73 -12.21
N LEU A 17 -34.56 -38.95 -12.12
CA LEU A 17 -34.50 -37.53 -11.76
C LEU A 17 -34.00 -37.31 -10.32
N VAL A 18 -34.44 -38.13 -9.36
CA VAL A 18 -33.97 -38.07 -7.97
C VAL A 18 -32.50 -38.47 -7.86
N VAL A 19 -32.06 -39.54 -8.53
CA VAL A 19 -30.64 -39.96 -8.54
C VAL A 19 -29.75 -38.92 -9.22
N SER A 20 -30.22 -38.28 -10.30
CA SER A 20 -29.50 -37.20 -10.99
C SER A 20 -29.35 -35.95 -10.12
N SER A 21 -30.41 -35.58 -9.38
CA SER A 21 -30.38 -34.42 -8.47
C SER A 21 -29.50 -34.67 -7.24
N ILE A 22 -29.51 -35.88 -6.66
CA ILE A 22 -28.60 -36.28 -5.59
C ILE A 22 -27.15 -36.30 -6.11
N GLY A 23 -26.91 -36.81 -7.30
CA GLY A 23 -25.59 -36.80 -7.95
C GLY A 23 -25.03 -35.40 -8.14
N LEU A 24 -25.86 -34.45 -8.59
CA LEU A 24 -25.52 -33.03 -8.71
C LEU A 24 -25.22 -32.39 -7.34
N MET A 25 -26.01 -32.68 -6.32
CA MET A 25 -25.78 -32.17 -4.96
C MET A 25 -24.50 -32.72 -4.34
N ILE A 26 -24.19 -34.00 -4.54
CA ILE A 26 -22.94 -34.61 -4.11
C ILE A 26 -21.76 -34.02 -4.88
N ALA A 27 -21.87 -33.86 -6.21
CA ALA A 27 -20.83 -33.25 -7.02
C ALA A 27 -20.58 -31.79 -6.62
N ALA A 28 -21.64 -31.01 -6.37
CA ALA A 28 -21.54 -29.64 -5.87
C ALA A 28 -20.92 -29.59 -4.46
N ALA A 29 -21.32 -30.49 -3.56
CA ALA A 29 -20.76 -30.57 -2.20
C ALA A 29 -19.28 -30.99 -2.21
N VAL A 30 -18.90 -31.96 -3.06
CA VAL A 30 -17.50 -32.38 -3.26
C VAL A 30 -16.69 -31.26 -3.89
N HIS A 31 -17.23 -30.58 -4.91
CA HIS A 31 -16.58 -29.43 -5.53
C HIS A 31 -16.39 -28.28 -4.54
N TYR A 32 -17.40 -27.97 -3.73
CA TYR A 32 -17.32 -26.98 -2.65
C TYR A 32 -16.28 -27.37 -1.58
N ARG A 33 -16.25 -28.65 -1.18
CA ARG A 33 -15.28 -29.16 -0.19
C ARG A 33 -13.86 -29.15 -0.73
N LEU A 34 -13.65 -29.53 -1.99
CA LEU A 34 -12.35 -29.46 -2.67
C LEU A 34 -11.88 -28.01 -2.85
N ARG A 35 -12.79 -27.10 -3.22
CA ARG A 35 -12.51 -25.66 -3.31
C ARG A 35 -12.11 -25.09 -1.94
N ARG A 36 -12.86 -25.41 -0.88
CA ARG A 36 -12.54 -25.01 0.50
C ARG A 36 -11.20 -25.59 0.98
N LEU A 37 -10.86 -26.83 0.62
CA LEU A 37 -9.56 -27.45 0.93
C LEU A 37 -8.40 -26.83 0.13
N ARG A 38 -8.66 -26.36 -1.09
CA ARG A 38 -7.68 -25.64 -1.90
C ARG A 38 -7.44 -24.23 -1.33
N ASP A 39 -8.50 -23.57 -0.89
CA ASP A 39 -8.45 -22.22 -0.32
C ASP A 39 -7.79 -22.18 1.07
N THR A 40 -7.69 -23.30 1.79
CA THR A 40 -6.88 -23.39 3.03
C THR A 40 -5.42 -23.70 2.78
N LYS A 41 -5.05 -24.31 1.65
CA LYS A 41 -3.65 -24.58 1.30
C LYS A 41 -2.88 -23.30 1.01
N ILE A 42 -3.54 -22.24 0.55
CA ILE A 42 -2.86 -21.00 0.21
C ILE A 42 -2.52 -20.15 1.45
N ILE A 43 -3.08 -20.47 2.62
CA ILE A 43 -2.82 -19.72 3.85
C ILE A 43 -1.42 -20.08 4.39
N PRO A 44 -0.57 -19.10 4.73
CA PRO A 44 0.69 -19.36 5.44
C PRO A 44 0.45 -20.04 6.78
N ARG A 45 1.25 -21.04 7.12
CA ARG A 45 1.05 -21.79 8.36
C ARG A 45 1.49 -20.96 9.57
N LEU A 46 0.63 -20.87 10.58
CA LEU A 46 0.93 -20.27 11.87
C LEU A 46 0.91 -21.37 12.93
N LYS A 47 2.02 -21.58 13.65
CA LYS A 47 2.14 -22.60 14.69
C LYS A 47 2.37 -21.94 16.04
N SER A 48 1.62 -22.34 17.07
CA SER A 48 1.94 -21.99 18.45
C SER A 48 3.18 -22.76 18.92
N SER A 49 4.19 -22.08 19.48
CA SER A 49 5.36 -22.76 20.04
C SER A 49 5.05 -23.29 21.43
N HIS A 50 5.02 -24.61 21.59
CA HIS A 50 4.87 -25.24 22.91
C HIS A 50 6.08 -25.01 23.85
N LYS A 51 7.26 -24.64 23.32
CA LYS A 51 8.49 -24.47 24.11
C LYS A 51 8.65 -23.08 24.74
N HIS A 52 7.93 -22.08 24.23
CA HIS A 52 7.94 -20.71 24.75
C HIS A 52 6.51 -20.18 24.74
N LYS A 53 5.84 -20.17 25.90
CA LYS A 53 4.51 -19.57 26.07
C LYS A 53 4.51 -18.17 25.43
N GLY A 54 3.71 -17.99 24.37
CA GLY A 54 3.52 -16.69 23.70
C GLY A 54 4.32 -16.44 22.41
N HIS A 55 5.20 -17.35 21.96
CA HIS A 55 5.88 -17.17 20.67
C HIS A 55 5.19 -17.95 19.55
N GLU A 56 4.45 -17.25 18.71
CA GLU A 56 3.91 -17.80 17.48
C GLU A 56 5.00 -17.89 16.39
N LYS A 57 5.01 -19.00 15.65
CA LYS A 57 5.96 -19.24 14.57
C LYS A 57 5.21 -19.26 13.24
N LEU A 58 5.35 -18.18 12.50
CA LEU A 58 4.86 -18.06 11.14
C LEU A 58 5.79 -18.81 10.17
N GLU A 59 5.20 -19.46 9.16
CA GLU A 59 5.92 -20.09 8.05
C GLU A 59 6.78 -19.06 7.30
N ARG A 60 8.04 -19.40 7.02
CA ARG A 60 8.94 -18.55 6.21
C ARG A 60 8.45 -18.46 4.78
N PHE A 61 8.60 -17.29 4.16
CA PHE A 61 8.18 -17.10 2.77
C PHE A 61 8.78 -18.14 1.82
N SER A 62 10.09 -18.41 1.91
CA SER A 62 10.74 -19.43 1.08
C SER A 62 10.18 -20.84 1.30
N HIS A 63 9.76 -21.17 2.53
CA HIS A 63 9.13 -22.46 2.83
C HIS A 63 7.69 -22.51 2.33
N TYR A 64 6.99 -21.38 2.41
CA TYR A 64 5.66 -21.20 1.85
C TYR A 64 5.69 -21.41 0.32
N VAL A 65 6.64 -20.79 -0.39
CA VAL A 65 6.83 -20.96 -1.84
C VAL A 65 7.08 -22.43 -2.20
N ALA A 66 8.04 -23.09 -1.56
CA ALA A 66 8.30 -24.52 -1.80
C ALA A 66 7.03 -25.37 -1.61
N ARG A 67 6.24 -25.08 -0.58
CA ARG A 67 4.98 -25.77 -0.32
C ARG A 67 3.90 -25.48 -1.36
N GLN A 68 3.77 -24.23 -1.83
CA GLN A 68 2.84 -23.87 -2.90
C GLN A 68 3.20 -24.57 -4.21
N MET A 69 4.49 -24.71 -4.51
CA MET A 69 4.99 -25.48 -5.66
C MET A 69 4.89 -27.00 -5.48
N GLY A 70 4.42 -27.49 -4.32
CA GLY A 70 4.17 -28.91 -4.09
C GLY A 70 5.38 -29.73 -3.63
N PHE A 71 6.44 -29.10 -3.14
CA PHE A 71 7.53 -29.79 -2.44
C PHE A 71 7.11 -30.18 -1.01
N LYS A 72 7.49 -31.38 -0.58
CA LYS A 72 7.14 -31.89 0.77
C LYS A 72 8.17 -31.47 1.81
N ASP A 73 9.46 -31.53 1.47
CA ASP A 73 10.56 -31.01 2.29
C ASP A 73 11.34 -29.92 1.53
N ARG A 74 11.63 -28.81 2.21
CA ARG A 74 12.49 -27.72 1.71
C ARG A 74 13.90 -28.19 1.33
N ARG A 75 14.37 -29.30 1.91
CA ARG A 75 15.68 -29.90 1.56
C ARG A 75 15.72 -30.44 0.13
N GLU A 76 14.55 -30.64 -0.49
CA GLU A 76 14.46 -31.02 -1.89
C GLU A 76 14.84 -29.86 -2.82
N CYS A 77 14.62 -28.61 -2.40
CA CYS A 77 14.74 -27.41 -3.22
C CYS A 77 15.46 -26.24 -2.48
N PRO A 78 16.71 -26.43 -2.00
CA PRO A 78 17.43 -25.42 -1.24
C PRO A 78 17.71 -24.13 -2.03
N ASN A 79 18.05 -24.21 -3.32
CA ASN A 79 18.33 -23.05 -4.15
C ASN A 79 17.05 -22.28 -4.46
N LEU A 80 15.94 -22.97 -4.75
CA LEU A 80 14.61 -22.31 -4.85
C LEU A 80 14.29 -21.51 -3.57
N CYS A 81 14.55 -22.10 -2.40
CA CYS A 81 14.31 -21.41 -1.13
C CYS A 81 15.22 -20.18 -0.95
N LYS A 82 16.45 -20.21 -1.47
CA LYS A 82 17.37 -19.07 -1.48
C LYS A 82 16.83 -17.96 -2.40
N LEU A 83 16.55 -18.29 -3.66
CA LEU A 83 16.01 -17.35 -4.65
C LEU A 83 14.71 -16.71 -4.18
N ALA A 84 13.79 -17.48 -3.59
CA ALA A 84 12.54 -16.93 -3.05
C ALA A 84 12.78 -15.95 -1.89
N ALA A 85 13.80 -16.17 -1.06
CA ALA A 85 14.16 -15.27 0.03
C ALA A 85 14.79 -13.97 -0.48
N GLU A 86 15.67 -14.06 -1.48
CA GLU A 86 16.32 -12.92 -2.14
C GLU A 86 15.32 -12.09 -2.96
N TYR A 87 14.38 -12.75 -3.64
CA TYR A 87 13.35 -12.08 -4.43
C TYR A 87 12.40 -11.23 -3.56
N ILE A 88 11.93 -11.79 -2.43
CA ILE A 88 11.02 -11.06 -1.53
C ILE A 88 11.72 -9.93 -0.77
N SER A 89 13.01 -10.06 -0.48
CA SER A 89 13.82 -8.99 0.11
C SER A 89 14.24 -7.93 -0.92
N LYS A 90 14.01 -8.18 -2.22
CA LYS A 90 14.50 -7.37 -3.34
C LYS A 90 16.01 -7.17 -3.28
N SER A 91 16.74 -8.27 -3.09
CA SER A 91 18.21 -8.28 -3.16
C SER A 91 18.68 -7.83 -4.54
N GLU A 92 19.81 -7.14 -4.58
CA GLU A 92 20.54 -6.86 -5.82
C GLU A 92 20.87 -8.18 -6.54
N CYS A 93 20.86 -8.17 -7.87
CA CYS A 93 21.16 -9.32 -8.73
C CYS A 93 20.20 -10.53 -8.62
N CYS A 94 19.11 -10.46 -7.84
CA CYS A 94 18.23 -11.62 -7.67
C CYS A 94 17.57 -12.11 -8.98
N GLU A 95 17.25 -11.23 -9.92
CA GLU A 95 16.68 -11.64 -11.22
C GLU A 95 17.73 -12.35 -12.08
N GLU A 96 18.98 -11.91 -12.05
CA GLU A 96 20.11 -12.54 -12.73
C GLU A 96 20.41 -13.93 -12.14
N ASP A 97 20.31 -14.07 -10.81
CA ASP A 97 20.44 -15.36 -10.11
C ASP A 97 19.30 -16.33 -10.49
N ILE A 98 18.07 -15.84 -10.61
CA ILE A 98 16.92 -16.65 -11.06
C ILE A 98 17.13 -17.10 -12.51
N TYR A 99 17.60 -16.21 -13.37
CA TYR A 99 17.89 -16.55 -14.77
C TYR A 99 19.00 -17.61 -14.85
N SER A 100 20.11 -17.38 -14.15
CA SER A 100 21.26 -18.28 -14.09
C SER A 100 20.89 -19.67 -13.57
N PHE A 101 19.92 -19.75 -12.64
CA PHE A 101 19.42 -21.00 -12.10
C PHE A 101 18.84 -21.94 -13.17
N PHE A 102 18.27 -21.41 -14.26
CA PHE A 102 17.73 -22.19 -15.37
C PHE A 102 18.62 -22.25 -16.62
N SER A 103 19.83 -21.69 -16.58
CA SER A 103 20.70 -21.53 -17.76
C SER A 103 21.01 -22.82 -18.53
N GLU A 104 20.97 -23.99 -17.87
CA GLU A 104 21.17 -25.30 -18.50
C GLU A 104 19.88 -26.01 -18.96
N GLU A 105 18.72 -25.35 -18.87
CA GLU A 105 17.45 -25.85 -19.38
C GLU A 105 17.14 -25.21 -20.74
N PRO A 106 16.59 -25.98 -21.71
CA PRO A 106 16.33 -25.48 -23.06
C PRO A 106 15.29 -24.35 -23.09
N ASP A 107 14.40 -24.28 -22.10
CA ASP A 107 13.33 -23.29 -21.98
C ASP A 107 13.61 -22.23 -20.89
N ALA A 108 14.89 -21.88 -20.67
CA ALA A 108 15.33 -21.02 -19.57
C ALA A 108 14.53 -19.71 -19.45
N ASP A 109 14.34 -18.98 -20.56
CA ASP A 109 13.60 -17.71 -20.59
C ASP A 109 12.15 -17.88 -20.13
N THR A 110 11.50 -18.95 -20.60
CA THR A 110 10.11 -19.25 -20.25
C THR A 110 9.99 -19.68 -18.78
N LEU A 111 10.93 -20.48 -18.28
CA LEU A 111 10.98 -20.90 -16.88
C LEU A 111 11.26 -19.74 -15.93
N PHE A 112 12.14 -18.80 -16.33
CA PHE A 112 12.40 -17.56 -15.61
C PHE A 112 11.12 -16.74 -15.43
N ILE A 113 10.40 -16.44 -16.52
CA ILE A 113 9.14 -15.68 -16.48
C ILE A 113 8.12 -16.38 -15.57
N LYS A 114 7.91 -17.68 -15.77
CA LYS A 114 6.96 -18.48 -14.96
C LYS A 114 7.31 -18.45 -13.47
N LEU A 115 8.61 -18.52 -13.12
CA LEU A 115 9.05 -18.52 -11.73
C LEU A 115 8.86 -17.14 -11.08
N VAL A 116 9.21 -16.06 -11.79
CA VAL A 116 9.01 -14.68 -11.32
C VAL A 116 7.52 -14.40 -11.08
N GLU A 117 6.65 -14.76 -12.03
CA GLU A 117 5.21 -14.63 -11.85
C GLU A 117 4.70 -15.46 -10.66
N GLU A 118 5.19 -16.68 -10.48
CA GLU A 118 4.79 -17.52 -9.35
C GLU A 118 5.28 -16.97 -8.01
N PHE A 119 6.45 -16.32 -7.96
CA PHE A 119 6.89 -15.56 -6.78
C PHE A 119 5.96 -14.39 -6.48
N GLU A 120 5.55 -13.61 -7.48
CA GLU A 120 4.60 -12.51 -7.29
C GLU A 120 3.21 -13.03 -6.83
N ARG A 121 2.71 -14.13 -7.41
CA ARG A 121 1.49 -14.82 -6.93
C ARG A 121 1.64 -15.27 -5.48
N CYS A 122 2.79 -15.83 -5.10
CA CYS A 122 3.07 -16.23 -3.73
C CYS A 122 3.17 -15.04 -2.78
N ILE A 123 3.74 -13.90 -3.19
CA ILE A 123 3.79 -12.68 -2.38
C ILE A 123 2.38 -12.17 -2.11
N LEU A 124 1.55 -12.07 -3.16
CA LEU A 124 0.15 -11.65 -3.03
C LEU A 124 -0.59 -12.52 -2.01
N SER A 125 -0.44 -13.84 -2.10
CA SER A 125 -1.16 -14.74 -1.23
C SER A 125 -0.55 -14.91 0.16
N TYR A 126 0.77 -14.74 0.32
CA TYR A 126 1.44 -14.80 1.62
C TYR A 126 1.07 -13.60 2.50
N PHE A 127 1.03 -12.40 1.93
CA PHE A 127 0.70 -11.16 2.66
C PHE A 127 -0.81 -10.88 2.78
N ALA A 128 -1.67 -11.72 2.23
CA ALA A 128 -3.12 -11.58 2.34
C ALA A 128 -3.73 -12.15 3.64
N PHE A 129 -2.93 -12.77 4.50
CA PHE A 129 -3.37 -13.41 5.74
C PHE A 129 -2.55 -12.95 6.94
N HIS A 130 -3.05 -13.24 8.15
CA HIS A 130 -2.37 -12.98 9.43
C HIS A 130 -1.90 -11.53 9.59
N TRP A 131 -2.73 -10.56 9.22
CA TRP A 131 -2.38 -9.13 9.27
C TRP A 131 -2.05 -8.60 10.68
N SER A 132 -2.53 -9.28 11.73
CA SER A 132 -2.10 -9.03 13.12
C SER A 132 -0.62 -9.36 13.36
N HIS A 133 0.01 -10.14 12.48
CA HIS A 133 1.39 -10.59 12.52
C HIS A 133 2.23 -10.02 11.37
N ALA A 134 1.78 -8.92 10.75
CA ALA A 134 2.49 -8.29 9.64
C ALA A 134 3.91 -7.82 10.05
N ASP A 135 4.10 -7.40 11.29
CA ASP A 135 5.40 -7.07 11.88
C ASP A 135 6.34 -8.28 11.93
N LEU A 136 5.83 -9.46 12.31
CA LEU A 136 6.56 -10.71 12.30
C LEU A 136 6.94 -11.12 10.88
N MET A 137 6.03 -10.95 9.91
CA MET A 137 6.30 -11.21 8.49
C MET A 137 7.46 -10.36 7.99
N ILE A 138 7.38 -9.05 8.20
CA ILE A 138 8.40 -8.08 7.78
C ILE A 138 9.73 -8.41 8.45
N THR A 139 9.74 -8.60 9.78
CA THR A 139 10.96 -8.89 10.53
C THR A 139 11.61 -10.20 10.07
N GLN A 140 10.82 -11.22 9.75
CA GLN A 140 11.32 -12.50 9.29
C GLN A 140 11.99 -12.41 7.91
N VAL A 141 11.44 -11.62 6.99
CA VAL A 141 12.07 -11.33 5.69
C VAL A 141 13.37 -10.56 5.89
N LEU A 142 13.34 -9.51 6.71
CA LEU A 142 14.49 -8.63 6.94
C LEU A 142 15.63 -9.26 7.75
N SER A 143 15.34 -10.33 8.50
CA SER A 143 16.32 -11.03 9.34
C SER A 143 16.91 -12.27 8.66
N ALA A 144 16.48 -12.61 7.44
CA ALA A 144 17.02 -13.75 6.69
C ALA A 144 18.53 -13.60 6.41
N ASP A 145 19.04 -12.36 6.40
CA ASP A 145 20.45 -12.00 6.17
C ASP A 145 21.34 -11.99 7.44
N ALA A 146 20.79 -12.21 8.63
CA ALA A 146 21.55 -12.08 9.88
C ALA A 146 22.16 -13.40 10.36
N GLU A 147 23.50 -13.51 10.32
CA GLU A 147 24.25 -14.62 10.90
C GLU A 147 23.87 -14.98 12.36
N PRO A 148 24.03 -16.25 12.79
CA PRO A 148 23.63 -16.74 14.11
C PRO A 148 24.27 -16.02 15.32
N LYS A 149 25.42 -15.34 15.14
CA LYS A 149 26.19 -14.71 16.22
C LYS A 149 25.52 -13.48 16.86
N ARG A 150 24.41 -12.97 16.29
CA ARG A 150 23.74 -11.72 16.76
C ARG A 150 22.72 -11.90 17.89
N LYS A 151 22.34 -13.12 18.29
CA LYS A 151 21.22 -13.37 19.23
C LYS A 151 21.39 -12.76 20.63
N LEU A 152 22.57 -12.85 21.24
CA LEU A 152 22.78 -12.33 22.61
C LEU A 152 22.77 -10.79 22.63
N LYS A 153 23.42 -10.17 21.64
CA LYS A 153 23.41 -8.71 21.43
C LYS A 153 21.98 -8.20 21.19
N GLN A 154 21.16 -8.95 20.46
CA GLN A 154 19.75 -8.60 20.20
C GLN A 154 18.89 -8.61 21.47
N ILE A 155 19.08 -9.58 22.37
CA ILE A 155 18.35 -9.64 23.65
C ILE A 155 18.71 -8.43 24.53
N VAL A 156 20.00 -8.12 24.65
CA VAL A 156 20.48 -6.95 25.42
C VAL A 156 20.03 -5.62 24.81
N MET A 157 19.99 -5.53 23.47
CA MET A 157 19.49 -4.36 22.76
C MET A 157 17.98 -4.17 22.93
N ALA A 158 17.20 -5.25 22.99
CA ALA A 158 15.77 -5.20 23.27
C ALA A 158 15.48 -4.74 24.71
N ALA A 159 16.25 -5.21 25.69
CA ALA A 159 16.08 -4.85 27.10
C ALA A 159 16.37 -3.37 27.41
N THR A 160 17.27 -2.71 26.65
CA THR A 160 17.65 -1.30 26.87
C THR A 160 16.95 -0.31 25.92
N ARG A 161 15.91 -0.76 25.22
CA ARG A 161 15.21 -0.05 24.12
C ARG A 161 14.59 1.28 24.55
N GLU A 162 13.72 1.28 25.55
CA GLU A 162 12.95 2.48 25.91
C GLU A 162 13.83 3.61 26.45
N LEU A 163 14.80 3.27 27.32
CA LEU A 163 15.77 4.23 27.85
C LEU A 163 16.58 4.88 26.73
N ARG A 164 16.92 4.12 25.67
CA ARG A 164 17.65 4.62 24.52
C ARG A 164 16.81 5.55 23.65
N ILE A 165 15.56 5.18 23.36
CA ILE A 165 14.63 6.03 22.62
C ILE A 165 14.45 7.37 23.37
N LYS A 166 14.17 7.33 24.68
CA LYS A 166 14.05 8.53 25.52
C LYS A 166 15.30 9.43 25.46
N ARG A 167 16.50 8.83 25.51
CA ARG A 167 17.77 9.57 25.43
C ARG A 167 17.98 10.23 24.07
N VAL A 168 17.79 9.49 22.97
CA VAL A 168 17.96 10.00 21.60
C VAL A 168 16.98 11.14 21.33
N THR A 169 15.70 10.96 21.69
CA THR A 169 14.67 11.99 21.55
C THR A 169 15.00 13.26 22.34
N LYS A 170 15.50 13.12 23.59
CA LYS A 170 15.91 14.28 24.40
C LYS A 170 17.08 15.04 23.78
N ASN A 171 18.12 14.31 23.36
CA ASN A 171 19.36 14.91 22.85
C ASN A 171 19.16 15.59 21.48
N LEU A 172 18.26 15.07 20.64
CA LEU A 172 18.04 15.58 19.29
C LEU A 172 16.87 16.57 19.19
N LYS A 173 16.19 16.91 20.29
CA LYS A 173 15.00 17.76 20.27
C LYS A 173 15.25 19.12 19.61
N VAL A 174 16.34 19.80 19.93
CA VAL A 174 16.68 21.11 19.37
C VAL A 174 17.10 20.98 17.90
N ALA A 175 17.99 20.02 17.60
CA ALA A 175 18.44 19.74 16.24
C ALA A 175 17.27 19.43 15.30
N ARG A 176 16.25 18.73 15.80
CA ARG A 176 15.02 18.44 15.06
C ARG A 176 14.29 19.70 14.62
N VAL A 177 14.08 20.67 15.51
CA VAL A 177 13.38 21.92 15.19
C VAL A 177 14.10 22.69 14.08
N PHE A 178 15.42 22.87 14.22
CA PHE A 178 16.22 23.54 13.19
C PHE A 178 16.18 22.81 11.85
N ASN A 179 16.30 21.48 11.86
CA ASN A 179 16.24 20.69 10.63
C ASN A 179 14.87 20.80 9.95
N THR A 180 13.78 20.73 10.72
CA THR A 180 12.42 20.91 10.18
C THR A 180 12.25 22.28 9.51
N LEU A 181 12.72 23.36 10.14
CA LEU A 181 12.67 24.70 9.54
C LEU A 181 13.49 24.78 8.24
N VAL A 182 14.68 24.18 8.21
CA VAL A 182 15.51 24.13 7.00
C VAL A 182 14.81 23.38 5.86
N GLU A 183 14.15 22.26 6.15
CA GLU A 183 13.39 21.51 5.15
C GLU A 183 12.16 22.28 4.66
N GLU A 184 11.47 23.03 5.53
CA GLU A 184 10.37 23.93 5.12
C GLU A 184 10.89 25.06 4.22
N MET A 185 12.02 25.68 4.54
CA MET A 185 12.66 26.71 3.71
C MET A 185 13.10 26.16 2.34
N ARG A 186 13.65 24.93 2.30
CA ARG A 186 13.99 24.24 1.05
C ARG A 186 12.76 23.99 0.20
N ALA A 187 11.67 23.48 0.80
CA ALA A 187 10.43 23.20 0.08
C ALA A 187 9.77 24.49 -0.49
N MET A 188 9.99 25.64 0.16
CA MET A 188 9.54 26.95 -0.35
C MET A 188 10.43 27.52 -1.47
N GLY A 189 11.59 26.94 -1.74
CA GLY A 189 12.58 27.44 -2.70
C GLY A 189 13.43 28.61 -2.19
N LEU A 190 13.48 28.83 -0.87
CA LEU A 190 14.21 29.96 -0.24
C LEU A 190 15.68 29.65 0.07
N ALA A 191 16.09 28.40 -0.07
CA ALA A 191 17.47 27.95 0.14
C ALA A 191 18.04 27.42 -1.19
N SER A 192 18.52 28.33 -2.06
CA SER A 192 19.32 27.93 -3.23
C SER A 192 20.79 27.75 -2.81
N VAL A 193 21.29 26.54 -2.99
CA VAL A 193 22.72 26.27 -3.19
C VAL A 193 22.85 25.57 -4.54
N ASP A 194 22.52 26.29 -5.61
CA ASP A 194 23.17 26.15 -6.92
C ASP A 194 22.57 27.17 -7.90
N ASP A 195 23.33 28.21 -8.22
CA ASP A 195 23.11 29.05 -9.39
C ASP A 195 23.68 28.29 -10.61
N SER A 196 22.89 27.39 -11.20
CA SER A 196 23.28 26.74 -12.45
C SER A 196 22.08 26.52 -13.38
N GLN A 197 21.90 27.51 -14.25
CA GLN A 197 21.24 27.46 -15.57
C GLN A 197 19.78 27.02 -15.62
N CYS A 198 18.88 28.02 -15.51
CA CYS A 198 17.55 27.97 -16.11
C CYS A 198 17.67 27.70 -17.62
N THR A 199 17.30 26.51 -18.06
CA THR A 199 16.87 26.30 -19.45
C THR A 199 15.44 26.79 -19.55
N GLU A 200 15.24 27.90 -20.27
CA GLU A 200 13.92 28.42 -20.64
C GLU A 200 13.19 27.38 -21.52
N VAL A 201 12.45 26.48 -20.87
CA VAL A 201 11.43 25.67 -21.53
C VAL A 201 10.09 26.28 -21.14
N MET A 202 9.56 27.13 -22.04
CA MET A 202 8.18 27.64 -22.11
C MET A 202 7.33 27.37 -20.86
N ALA A 203 7.55 28.15 -19.78
CA ALA A 203 6.72 28.06 -18.59
C ALA A 203 5.27 28.46 -18.96
N PRO A 204 4.25 27.65 -18.63
CA PRO A 204 2.87 27.98 -18.96
C PRO A 204 2.46 29.25 -18.21
N VAL A 205 1.93 30.24 -18.95
CA VAL A 205 1.30 31.51 -18.50
C VAL A 205 1.78 32.00 -17.14
N ALA A 206 2.65 33.02 -17.13
CA ALA A 206 3.20 33.67 -15.94
C ALA A 206 2.25 33.60 -14.73
N HIS A 207 2.69 32.93 -13.64
CA HIS A 207 1.95 32.69 -12.39
C HIS A 207 1.10 33.87 -11.90
N LYS A 208 1.48 35.10 -12.26
CA LYS A 208 0.84 36.37 -11.88
C LYS A 208 -0.52 36.64 -12.53
N ASP A 209 -0.89 35.95 -13.61
CA ASP A 209 -2.12 36.28 -14.37
C ASP A 209 -3.29 35.31 -14.13
N ARG A 210 -3.09 34.21 -13.39
CA ARG A 210 -4.14 33.22 -13.08
C ARG A 210 -4.39 33.05 -11.58
N SER A 211 -5.47 32.35 -11.24
CA SER A 211 -5.67 31.86 -9.87
C SER A 211 -4.60 30.82 -9.51
N PRO A 212 -4.06 30.85 -8.28
CA PRO A 212 -3.20 29.78 -7.80
C PRO A 212 -4.03 28.49 -7.63
N VAL A 213 -3.36 27.34 -7.72
CA VAL A 213 -3.99 26.02 -7.70
C VAL A 213 -3.56 25.25 -6.46
N LEU A 214 -4.55 24.73 -5.73
CA LEU A 214 -4.36 23.75 -4.67
C LEU A 214 -4.82 22.38 -5.19
N LEU A 215 -3.87 21.48 -5.43
CA LEU A 215 -4.13 20.09 -5.78
C LEU A 215 -4.11 19.22 -4.52
N LEU A 216 -5.26 18.72 -4.12
CA LEU A 216 -5.44 17.77 -3.02
C LEU A 216 -5.35 16.35 -3.58
N MET A 217 -4.26 15.65 -3.30
CA MET A 217 -4.13 14.23 -3.59
C MET A 217 -4.65 13.43 -2.39
N GLY A 218 -5.65 12.58 -2.63
CA GLY A 218 -6.31 11.75 -1.62
C GLY A 218 -6.34 10.28 -2.00
N GLY A 219 -6.42 9.42 -0.98
CA GLY A 219 -6.40 7.98 -1.18
C GLY A 219 -5.72 7.27 -0.03
N GLY A 220 -6.22 6.08 0.32
CA GLY A 220 -5.69 5.29 1.41
C GLY A 220 -4.20 4.97 1.24
N MET A 221 -3.53 4.66 2.34
CA MET A 221 -2.10 4.33 2.31
C MET A 221 -1.86 3.12 1.40
N GLY A 222 -0.86 3.18 0.51
CA GLY A 222 -0.62 2.11 -0.47
C GLY A 222 -1.57 2.07 -1.67
N ALA A 223 -2.45 3.07 -1.85
CA ALA A 223 -3.37 3.15 -3.00
C ALA A 223 -2.69 3.47 -4.35
N GLY A 224 -1.40 3.79 -4.38
CA GLY A 224 -0.69 4.14 -5.62
C GLY A 224 -0.77 5.63 -6.01
N LYS A 225 -0.96 6.53 -5.03
CA LYS A 225 -0.99 7.99 -5.26
C LYS A 225 0.23 8.52 -6.00
N SER A 226 1.42 8.07 -5.64
CA SER A 226 2.67 8.49 -6.27
C SER A 226 2.73 8.12 -7.76
N THR A 227 2.09 7.03 -8.18
CA THR A 227 1.99 6.65 -9.60
C THR A 227 1.12 7.65 -10.36
N VAL A 228 -0.05 7.99 -9.82
CA VAL A 228 -0.96 8.98 -10.41
C VAL A 228 -0.32 10.37 -10.44
N LEU A 229 0.35 10.77 -9.35
CA LEU A 229 1.02 12.07 -9.26
C LEU A 229 2.12 12.22 -10.32
N LYS A 230 2.91 11.16 -10.57
CA LYS A 230 3.93 11.17 -11.64
C LYS A 230 3.34 11.47 -13.02
N ASP A 231 2.13 10.99 -13.29
CA ASP A 231 1.48 11.25 -14.58
C ASP A 231 0.87 12.66 -14.63
N ILE A 232 0.30 13.13 -13.52
CA ILE A 232 -0.21 14.51 -13.40
C ILE A 232 0.90 15.54 -13.57
N LEU A 233 2.08 15.31 -12.98
CA LEU A 233 3.23 16.22 -13.09
C LEU A 233 3.77 16.34 -14.53
N LYS A 234 3.41 15.41 -15.43
CA LYS A 234 3.73 15.50 -16.86
C LYS A 234 2.69 16.32 -17.65
N GLU A 235 1.53 16.62 -17.08
CA GLU A 235 0.51 17.43 -17.74
C GLU A 235 1.03 18.84 -17.98
N ALA A 236 0.65 19.47 -19.09
CA ALA A 236 1.16 20.78 -19.52
C ALA A 236 1.03 21.89 -18.47
N PHE A 237 0.06 21.78 -17.55
CA PHE A 237 -0.10 22.73 -16.46
C PHE A 237 0.98 22.60 -15.38
N TRP A 238 1.37 21.38 -15.04
CA TRP A 238 2.31 21.08 -13.95
C TRP A 238 3.75 20.90 -14.42
N ALA A 239 3.94 20.58 -15.70
CA ALA A 239 5.26 20.43 -16.30
C ALA A 239 6.03 21.77 -16.21
N GLY A 240 7.10 21.79 -15.41
CA GLY A 240 7.90 22.99 -15.17
C GLY A 240 7.24 24.04 -14.26
N ALA A 241 6.12 23.71 -13.62
CA ALA A 241 5.47 24.62 -12.67
C ALA A 241 6.28 24.72 -11.36
N ASP A 242 6.51 25.95 -10.90
CA ASP A 242 7.08 26.20 -9.58
C ASP A 242 5.99 26.02 -8.50
N SER A 243 5.76 24.76 -8.11
CA SER A 243 4.75 24.33 -7.14
C SER A 243 5.39 23.79 -5.85
N VAL A 244 4.76 24.05 -4.71
CA VAL A 244 5.18 23.51 -3.41
C VAL A 244 4.51 22.15 -3.20
N VAL A 245 5.31 21.08 -3.18
CA VAL A 245 4.82 19.72 -2.88
C VAL A 245 4.92 19.45 -1.38
N ILE A 246 3.81 19.08 -0.77
CA ILE A 246 3.68 18.88 0.67
C ILE A 246 3.31 17.42 0.94
N GLU A 247 4.28 16.67 1.44
CA GLU A 247 4.11 15.28 1.87
C GLU A 247 4.63 15.11 3.30
N ALA A 248 3.75 14.77 4.24
CA ALA A 248 4.15 14.59 5.65
C ALA A 248 5.16 13.45 5.84
N ASP A 249 5.18 12.44 4.95
CA ASP A 249 6.15 11.35 5.00
C ASP A 249 7.57 11.82 4.62
N ALA A 250 7.73 12.83 3.76
CA ALA A 250 9.05 13.38 3.41
C ALA A 250 9.75 14.00 4.64
N PHE A 251 8.98 14.72 5.48
CA PHE A 251 9.48 15.26 6.75
C PHE A 251 9.88 14.17 7.76
N LYS A 252 9.26 12.99 7.71
CA LYS A 252 9.66 11.85 8.56
C LYS A 252 11.04 11.32 8.16
N GLU A 253 11.30 11.25 6.86
CA GLU A 253 12.58 10.76 6.33
C GLU A 253 13.73 11.71 6.62
N SER A 254 13.45 13.01 6.67
CA SER A 254 14.43 14.03 7.05
C SER A 254 14.60 14.17 8.56
N ASP A 255 13.63 13.74 9.37
CA ASP A 255 13.69 13.83 10.84
C ASP A 255 14.95 13.15 11.41
N VAL A 256 15.75 13.93 12.15
CA VAL A 256 17.02 13.49 12.75
C VAL A 256 16.85 12.34 13.75
N ILE A 257 15.71 12.28 14.45
CA ILE A 257 15.39 11.19 15.39
C ILE A 257 15.06 9.93 14.60
N TYR A 258 14.27 10.06 13.53
CA TYR A 258 13.96 8.92 12.65
C TYR A 258 15.22 8.33 12.03
N ARG A 259 16.10 9.16 11.45
CA ARG A 259 17.39 8.71 10.88
C ARG A 259 18.30 8.07 11.93
N ALA A 260 18.39 8.64 13.13
CA ALA A 260 19.22 8.12 14.21
C ALA A 260 18.74 6.76 14.74
N LEU A 261 17.43 6.53 14.76
CA LEU A 261 16.84 5.25 15.20
C LEU A 261 16.87 4.19 14.08
N SER A 262 16.59 4.57 12.83
CA SER A 262 16.58 3.67 11.67
C SER A 262 17.98 3.17 11.27
N SER A 263 19.01 4.02 11.38
CA SER A 263 20.41 3.65 11.05
C SER A 263 21.04 2.60 11.98
N ARG A 264 20.44 2.35 13.15
CA ARG A 264 20.98 1.44 14.18
C ARG A 264 20.41 0.02 14.14
N GLY A 265 19.72 -0.34 13.06
CA GLY A 265 19.55 -1.72 12.57
C GLY A 265 18.56 -2.64 13.30
N HIS A 266 17.93 -2.22 14.41
CA HIS A 266 17.01 -3.08 15.18
C HIS A 266 16.02 -2.27 16.02
N VAL A 267 15.37 -1.26 15.43
CA VAL A 267 14.26 -0.57 16.09
C VAL A 267 12.96 -0.97 15.38
N ASP A 268 11.91 -1.21 16.17
CA ASP A 268 10.55 -1.40 15.68
C ASP A 268 10.19 -0.22 14.77
N MET A 269 10.15 -0.51 13.47
CA MET A 269 9.97 0.49 12.41
C MET A 269 8.62 1.20 12.58
N ILE A 270 7.61 0.48 13.08
CA ILE A 270 6.30 1.04 13.35
C ILE A 270 6.41 2.03 14.51
N GLN A 271 6.92 1.62 15.68
CA GLN A 271 7.02 2.53 16.83
C GLN A 271 7.89 3.77 16.51
N THR A 272 8.94 3.61 15.72
CA THR A 272 9.82 4.73 15.31
C THR A 272 9.07 5.74 14.43
N ALA A 273 8.33 5.27 13.42
CA ALA A 273 7.45 6.13 12.62
C ALA A 273 6.36 6.79 13.47
N GLU A 274 5.86 6.04 14.47
CA GLU A 274 5.03 6.44 15.61
C GLU A 274 5.44 7.78 16.23
N LEU A 275 6.68 7.78 16.72
CA LEU A 275 7.29 8.86 17.50
C LEU A 275 7.48 10.16 16.71
N VAL A 276 7.68 10.05 15.40
CA VAL A 276 7.90 11.20 14.53
C VAL A 276 6.65 11.64 13.77
N HIS A 277 5.53 10.95 13.96
CA HIS A 277 4.32 11.21 13.21
C HIS A 277 3.79 12.64 13.43
N GLN A 278 3.58 13.03 14.69
CA GLN A 278 2.96 14.32 15.00
C GLN A 278 3.79 15.50 14.49
N SER A 279 5.10 15.51 14.75
CA SER A 279 5.96 16.61 14.29
C SER A 279 6.00 16.75 12.78
N SER A 280 5.94 15.62 12.06
CA SER A 280 5.98 15.64 10.59
C SER A 280 4.66 16.12 10.01
N THR A 281 3.55 15.79 10.66
CA THR A 281 2.23 16.34 10.36
C THR A 281 2.18 17.84 10.66
N ASP A 282 2.76 18.29 11.78
CA ASP A 282 2.82 19.69 12.15
C ASP A 282 3.67 20.49 11.16
N ALA A 283 4.84 19.97 10.76
CA ALA A 283 5.71 20.58 9.75
C ALA A 283 5.01 20.72 8.38
N ALA A 284 4.37 19.64 7.92
CA ALA A 284 3.59 19.68 6.69
C ALA A 284 2.44 20.70 6.75
N SER A 285 1.80 20.84 7.92
CA SER A 285 0.73 21.82 8.14
C SER A 285 1.25 23.26 8.18
N SER A 286 2.44 23.48 8.76
CA SER A 286 3.15 24.76 8.78
C SER A 286 3.50 25.21 7.36
N LEU A 287 4.11 24.31 6.58
CA LEU A 287 4.42 24.56 5.18
C LEU A 287 3.15 24.84 4.36
N LEU A 288 2.06 24.11 4.60
CA LEU A 288 0.79 24.26 3.89
C LEU A 288 0.18 25.64 4.11
N VAL A 289 0.02 26.08 5.36
CA VAL A 289 -0.56 27.40 5.64
C VAL A 289 0.34 28.52 5.11
N THR A 290 1.65 28.35 5.18
CA THR A 290 2.62 29.31 4.65
C THR A 290 2.52 29.43 3.13
N ALA A 291 2.60 28.31 2.40
CA ALA A 291 2.50 28.31 0.94
C ALA A 291 1.15 28.86 0.45
N LEU A 292 0.06 28.51 1.14
CA LEU A 292 -1.28 29.01 0.79
C LEU A 292 -1.41 30.51 1.03
N ASN A 293 -0.92 31.01 2.16
CA ASN A 293 -0.85 32.44 2.45
C ASN A 293 0.01 33.20 1.44
N GLU A 294 1.05 32.59 0.88
CA GLU A 294 1.89 33.23 -0.14
C GLU A 294 1.28 33.21 -1.54
N GLY A 295 0.22 32.44 -1.78
CA GLY A 295 -0.41 32.37 -3.10
C GLY A 295 0.33 31.45 -4.08
N ARG A 296 1.14 30.50 -3.58
CA ARG A 296 1.87 29.52 -4.39
C ARG A 296 0.92 28.44 -4.90
N ASP A 297 1.23 27.82 -6.03
CA ASP A 297 0.59 26.55 -6.35
C ASP A 297 1.07 25.48 -5.36
N VAL A 298 0.14 24.69 -4.85
CA VAL A 298 0.40 23.69 -3.81
C VAL A 298 -0.12 22.35 -4.26
N ILE A 299 0.72 21.31 -4.13
CA ILE A 299 0.33 19.91 -4.24
C ILE A 299 0.40 19.31 -2.84
N MET A 300 -0.75 18.94 -2.27
CA MET A 300 -0.82 18.33 -0.96
C MET A 300 -1.06 16.82 -1.11
N ASP A 301 -0.04 16.01 -0.80
CA ASP A 301 -0.16 14.55 -0.75
C ASP A 301 -0.55 14.07 0.65
N GLY A 302 -1.81 13.64 0.77
CA GLY A 302 -2.37 13.11 2.01
C GLY A 302 -3.25 11.89 1.80
N THR A 303 -3.70 11.30 2.91
CA THR A 303 -4.77 10.29 2.83
C THR A 303 -6.14 10.92 2.60
N LEU A 304 -6.31 12.18 3.02
CA LEU A 304 -7.59 12.89 3.12
C LEU A 304 -8.65 12.08 3.88
N SER A 305 -8.22 11.26 4.83
CA SER A 305 -9.10 10.35 5.59
C SER A 305 -9.78 11.01 6.80
N TRP A 306 -9.56 12.31 7.03
CA TRP A 306 -10.09 13.03 8.18
C TRP A 306 -10.83 14.27 7.73
N VAL A 307 -12.17 14.16 7.69
CA VAL A 307 -13.06 15.16 7.07
C VAL A 307 -12.89 16.56 7.65
N PRO A 308 -12.86 16.78 8.99
CA PRO A 308 -12.77 18.13 9.53
C PRO A 308 -11.53 18.88 9.06
N PHE A 309 -10.38 18.20 9.03
CA PHE A 309 -9.13 18.78 8.53
C PHE A 309 -9.25 19.21 7.06
N VAL A 310 -9.75 18.32 6.18
CA VAL A 310 -9.87 18.62 4.74
C VAL A 310 -10.85 19.76 4.48
N VAL A 311 -12.00 19.76 5.15
CA VAL A 311 -13.02 20.82 5.02
C VAL A 311 -12.48 22.16 5.50
N GLN A 312 -11.79 22.20 6.64
CA GLN A 312 -11.18 23.42 7.15
C GLN A 312 -10.07 23.91 6.21
N THR A 313 -9.25 23.01 5.64
CA THR A 313 -8.21 23.37 4.65
C THR A 313 -8.79 23.96 3.38
N ILE A 314 -9.85 23.36 2.83
CA ILE A 314 -10.57 23.91 1.68
C ILE A 314 -11.12 25.30 2.01
N THR A 315 -11.76 25.43 3.18
CA THR A 315 -12.29 26.73 3.66
C THR A 315 -11.20 27.79 3.76
N MET A 316 -10.04 27.45 4.33
CA MET A 316 -8.88 28.33 4.39
C MET A 316 -8.42 28.72 2.99
N ALA A 317 -8.19 27.76 2.09
CA ALA A 317 -7.71 28.00 0.73
C ALA A 317 -8.66 28.91 -0.08
N ARG A 318 -9.99 28.82 0.15
CA ARG A 318 -10.95 29.76 -0.46
C ARG A 318 -10.83 31.18 0.09
N ASN A 319 -10.32 31.37 1.31
CA ASN A 319 -10.32 32.65 2.03
C ASN A 319 -8.96 33.32 2.18
N VAL A 320 -7.84 32.64 1.94
CA VAL A 320 -6.46 33.18 2.08
C VAL A 320 -6.18 34.40 1.20
N HIS A 321 -6.96 34.61 0.14
CA HIS A 321 -6.86 35.81 -0.69
C HIS A 321 -7.39 37.08 0.01
N ARG A 322 -8.18 36.94 1.09
CA ARG A 322 -8.74 38.04 1.90
C ARG A 322 -8.21 38.09 3.32
N HIS A 323 -7.77 36.94 3.84
CA HIS A 323 -7.42 36.79 5.25
C HIS A 323 -6.09 36.09 5.39
N HIS A 324 -5.38 36.39 6.48
CA HIS A 324 -4.17 35.66 6.84
C HIS A 324 -4.49 34.59 7.87
N TYR A 325 -3.89 33.40 7.70
CA TYR A 325 -4.11 32.25 8.56
C TYR A 325 -2.81 31.78 9.21
N ARG A 326 -2.91 31.13 10.38
CA ARG A 326 -1.84 30.30 10.99
C ARG A 326 -2.39 28.92 11.31
N MET A 327 -1.48 28.01 11.67
CA MET A 327 -1.85 26.76 12.31
C MET A 327 -2.63 27.03 13.61
N GLY A 328 -3.76 26.35 13.74
CA GLY A 328 -4.53 26.28 14.98
C GLY A 328 -4.04 25.18 15.92
N ALA A 329 -4.80 24.96 16.99
CA ALA A 329 -4.49 23.94 17.99
C ALA A 329 -4.51 22.48 17.48
N GLY A 330 -5.08 22.23 16.30
CA GLY A 330 -5.32 20.92 15.73
C GLY A 330 -6.45 20.18 16.44
N TYR A 331 -6.37 18.85 16.48
CA TYR A 331 -7.25 18.00 17.27
C TYR A 331 -6.63 17.74 18.64
N LYS A 332 -7.34 18.14 19.71
CA LYS A 332 -6.95 17.90 21.10
C LYS A 332 -8.15 17.44 21.90
N VAL A 333 -7.91 16.49 22.81
CA VAL A 333 -8.86 16.08 23.84
C VAL A 333 -8.32 16.60 25.17
N GLY A 334 -9.07 17.48 25.82
CA GLY A 334 -8.74 18.01 27.14
C GLY A 334 -8.85 16.93 28.23
N ASP A 335 -8.27 17.20 29.40
CA ASP A 335 -8.34 16.29 30.55
C ASP A 335 -9.78 16.10 31.07
N ASP A 336 -10.65 17.07 30.77
CA ASP A 336 -12.09 17.08 31.00
C ASP A 336 -12.90 16.34 29.91
N GLY A 337 -12.22 15.81 28.89
CA GLY A 337 -12.83 15.15 27.73
C GLY A 337 -13.35 16.12 26.66
N VAL A 338 -13.20 17.44 26.82
CA VAL A 338 -13.63 18.42 25.82
C VAL A 338 -12.74 18.32 24.58
N ILE A 339 -13.37 18.15 23.42
CA ILE A 339 -12.69 18.04 22.13
C ILE A 339 -12.55 19.44 21.52
N THR A 340 -11.31 19.88 21.31
CA THR A 340 -10.99 21.04 20.48
C THR A 340 -10.52 20.56 19.13
N GLU A 341 -11.18 20.99 18.05
CA GLU A 341 -10.79 20.65 16.68
C GLU A 341 -10.74 21.89 15.79
N ASN A 342 -9.56 22.52 15.74
CA ASN A 342 -9.32 23.72 14.96
C ASN A 342 -7.93 23.69 14.32
N TYR A 343 -7.86 23.44 13.01
CA TYR A 343 -6.59 23.30 12.30
C TYR A 343 -6.05 24.63 11.79
N TRP A 344 -6.91 25.63 11.53
CA TRP A 344 -6.51 26.90 10.92
C TRP A 344 -7.17 28.09 11.62
N GLU A 345 -6.34 29.01 12.13
CA GLU A 345 -6.80 30.22 12.81
C GLU A 345 -6.63 31.45 11.92
N ARG A 346 -7.69 32.24 11.77
CA ARG A 346 -7.63 33.55 11.12
C ARG A 346 -6.98 34.56 12.07
N ILE A 347 -5.93 35.24 11.62
CA ILE A 347 -5.16 36.20 12.44
C ILE A 347 -5.48 37.65 12.07
N GLY A 348 -6.00 37.90 10.86
CA GLY A 348 -6.32 39.27 10.42
C GLY A 348 -6.87 39.34 9.00
N GLU A 349 -7.25 40.55 8.60
CA GLU A 349 -7.58 40.91 7.22
C GLU A 349 -6.32 41.29 6.44
N ARG A 350 -6.24 40.87 5.18
CA ARG A 350 -5.11 41.20 4.31
C ARG A 350 -5.49 42.38 3.42
N GLN A 351 -4.53 43.26 3.15
CA GLN A 351 -4.69 44.27 2.11
C GLN A 351 -4.99 43.58 0.77
N GLN A 352 -6.10 43.97 0.14
CA GLN A 352 -6.58 43.30 -1.07
C GLN A 352 -5.74 43.62 -2.31
N ILE A 353 -4.96 44.71 -2.26
CA ILE A 353 -4.13 45.22 -3.34
C ILE A 353 -2.68 44.88 -2.98
N GLN A 354 -2.00 44.13 -3.84
CA GLN A 354 -0.57 43.86 -3.70
C GLN A 354 0.26 45.09 -4.07
N GLU A 355 1.55 45.10 -3.75
CA GLU A 355 2.47 46.21 -4.07
C GLU A 355 2.49 46.56 -5.57
N ASP A 356 2.14 45.60 -6.44
CA ASP A 356 2.01 45.76 -7.90
C ASP A 356 0.62 46.29 -8.36
N GLY A 357 -0.25 46.67 -7.43
CA GLY A 357 -1.60 47.18 -7.72
C GLY A 357 -2.65 46.10 -8.03
N ARG A 358 -2.31 44.81 -8.01
CA ARG A 358 -3.23 43.72 -8.40
C ARG A 358 -3.93 43.10 -7.21
N ARG A 359 -5.18 42.66 -7.42
CA ARG A 359 -5.94 41.89 -6.42
C ARG A 359 -5.51 40.43 -6.37
N ARG A 360 -5.30 39.90 -5.17
CA ARG A 360 -5.08 38.46 -5.00
C ARG A 360 -6.31 37.67 -5.41
N LYS A 361 -6.08 36.64 -6.23
CA LYS A 361 -7.15 35.77 -6.74
C LYS A 361 -7.40 34.62 -5.76
N PRO A 362 -8.65 34.13 -5.64
CA PRO A 362 -8.95 32.93 -4.87
C PRO A 362 -8.32 31.70 -5.52
N TYR A 363 -8.01 30.68 -4.70
CA TYR A 363 -7.50 29.41 -5.19
C TYR A 363 -8.54 28.66 -6.02
N ARG A 364 -8.07 28.08 -7.13
CA ARG A 364 -8.74 26.95 -7.78
C ARG A 364 -8.32 25.67 -7.04
N ILE A 365 -9.28 24.88 -6.61
CA ILE A 365 -9.04 23.66 -5.82
C ILE A 365 -9.36 22.45 -6.69
N GLU A 366 -8.38 21.57 -6.83
CA GLU A 366 -8.48 20.33 -7.58
C GLU A 366 -8.32 19.14 -6.62
N LEU A 367 -9.19 18.14 -6.75
CA LEU A 367 -9.11 16.90 -6.00
C LEU A 367 -8.72 15.76 -6.93
N VAL A 368 -7.72 14.98 -6.55
CA VAL A 368 -7.38 13.73 -7.20
C VAL A 368 -7.48 12.62 -6.17
N GLY A 369 -8.51 11.81 -6.30
CA GLY A 369 -8.69 10.60 -5.51
C GLY A 369 -8.04 9.40 -6.17
N VAL A 370 -7.45 8.52 -5.35
CA VAL A 370 -6.89 7.25 -5.80
C VAL A 370 -7.42 6.12 -4.94
N VAL A 371 -8.03 5.13 -5.59
CA VAL A 371 -8.64 3.96 -4.96
C VAL A 371 -8.05 2.67 -5.54
N CYS A 372 -7.97 1.64 -4.71
CA CYS A 372 -7.68 0.28 -5.12
C CYS A 372 -8.30 -0.70 -4.13
N ASP A 373 -8.28 -1.98 -4.46
CA ASP A 373 -8.69 -3.04 -3.56
C ASP A 373 -7.83 -2.99 -2.29
N ALA A 374 -8.48 -2.99 -1.13
CA ALA A 374 -7.80 -2.70 0.12
C ALA A 374 -6.73 -3.76 0.47
N TYR A 375 -6.93 -5.03 0.08
CA TYR A 375 -5.93 -6.07 0.30
C TYR A 375 -4.65 -5.84 -0.54
N LEU A 376 -4.77 -5.32 -1.77
CA LEU A 376 -3.61 -4.94 -2.60
C LEU A 376 -2.84 -3.81 -1.94
N ALA A 377 -3.54 -2.83 -1.38
CA ALA A 377 -2.91 -1.76 -0.63
C ALA A 377 -2.13 -2.29 0.57
N VAL A 378 -2.69 -3.25 1.33
CA VAL A 378 -2.00 -3.89 2.46
C VAL A 378 -0.72 -4.60 2.00
N ILE A 379 -0.80 -5.39 0.92
CA ILE A 379 0.36 -6.07 0.35
C ILE A 379 1.42 -5.07 -0.09
N ARG A 380 1.04 -4.00 -0.80
CA ARG A 380 1.94 -2.90 -1.19
C ARG A 380 2.57 -2.21 0.02
N GLY A 381 1.79 -2.02 1.09
CA GLY A 381 2.25 -1.46 2.36
C GLY A 381 3.33 -2.32 3.02
N ILE A 382 3.12 -3.64 3.06
CA ILE A 382 4.09 -4.60 3.59
C ILE A 382 5.36 -4.67 2.73
N ARG A 383 5.22 -4.73 1.39
CA ARG A 383 6.37 -4.68 0.46
C ARG A 383 7.18 -3.40 0.63
N ARG A 384 6.52 -2.24 0.71
CA ARG A 384 7.18 -0.96 0.98
C ARG A 384 7.90 -0.96 2.33
N ALA A 385 7.36 -1.64 3.34
CA ALA A 385 8.02 -1.77 4.63
C ALA A 385 9.31 -2.59 4.55
N ILE A 386 9.34 -3.62 3.71
CA ILE A 386 10.54 -4.43 3.45
C ILE A 386 11.59 -3.59 2.71
N MET A 387 11.20 -2.92 1.62
CA MET A 387 12.11 -2.17 0.74
C MET A 387 12.62 -0.89 1.40
N CYS A 388 11.71 -0.05 1.90
CA CYS A 388 12.00 1.29 2.38
C CYS A 388 12.13 1.38 3.91
N ARG A 389 12.07 0.25 4.62
CA ARG A 389 12.06 0.18 6.10
C ARG A 389 10.97 1.04 6.77
N ARG A 390 9.84 1.24 6.06
CA ARG A 390 8.70 2.05 6.51
C ARG A 390 7.43 1.22 6.64
N ALA A 391 7.16 0.78 7.85
CA ALA A 391 5.98 -0.02 8.17
C ALA A 391 4.81 0.85 8.63
N VAL A 392 3.60 0.40 8.29
CA VAL A 392 2.32 1.01 8.70
C VAL A 392 1.48 -0.11 9.29
N ARG A 393 0.75 0.17 10.38
CA ARG A 393 -0.19 -0.80 10.93
C ARG A 393 -1.32 -1.05 9.92
N VAL A 394 -1.59 -2.31 9.62
CA VAL A 394 -2.62 -2.72 8.65
C VAL A 394 -3.98 -2.12 8.99
N ARG A 395 -4.38 -2.12 10.27
CA ARG A 395 -5.63 -1.47 10.72
C ARG A 395 -5.70 0.01 10.35
N SER A 396 -4.62 0.77 10.59
CA SER A 396 -4.55 2.19 10.25
C SER A 396 -4.64 2.42 8.74
N GLN A 397 -3.99 1.54 7.97
CA GLN A 397 -4.07 1.55 6.52
C GLN A 397 -5.50 1.28 6.02
N LEU A 398 -6.16 0.21 6.47
CA LEU A 398 -7.55 -0.11 6.11
C LEU A 398 -8.52 1.02 6.51
N ARG A 399 -8.36 1.57 7.71
CA ARG A 399 -9.14 2.72 8.18
C ARG A 399 -8.97 3.94 7.28
N SER A 400 -7.76 4.21 6.79
CA SER A 400 -7.52 5.33 5.87
C SER A 400 -8.26 5.17 4.55
N HIS A 401 -8.29 3.95 4.00
CA HIS A 401 -9.03 3.61 2.79
C HIS A 401 -10.53 3.80 2.98
N LYS A 402 -11.07 3.21 4.05
CA LYS A 402 -12.49 3.32 4.40
C LYS A 402 -12.95 4.77 4.50
N ARG A 403 -12.29 5.55 5.35
CA ARG A 403 -12.67 6.94 5.62
C ARG A 403 -12.52 7.83 4.40
N PHE A 404 -11.47 7.64 3.59
CA PHE A 404 -11.32 8.39 2.35
C PHE A 404 -12.46 8.09 1.37
N ALA A 405 -12.79 6.79 1.18
CA ALA A 405 -13.85 6.39 0.29
C ALA A 405 -15.23 6.93 0.72
N GLU A 406 -15.53 6.88 2.02
CA GLU A 406 -16.76 7.45 2.59
C GLU A 406 -16.83 8.99 2.41
N ALA A 407 -15.70 9.68 2.50
CA ALA A 407 -15.63 11.15 2.43
C ALA A 407 -15.52 11.72 1.00
N PHE A 408 -15.07 10.92 0.03
CA PHE A 408 -14.79 11.38 -1.32
C PHE A 408 -15.97 12.11 -2.00
N PRO A 409 -17.23 11.63 -1.90
CA PRO A 409 -18.38 12.37 -2.45
C PRO A 409 -18.55 13.77 -1.84
N THR A 410 -18.36 13.90 -0.52
CA THR A 410 -18.40 15.18 0.18
C THR A 410 -17.29 16.11 -0.30
N TYR A 411 -16.08 15.59 -0.53
CA TYR A 411 -15.00 16.44 -1.06
C TYR A 411 -15.29 16.91 -2.48
N CYS A 412 -15.91 16.07 -3.32
CA CYS A 412 -16.29 16.45 -4.67
C CYS A 412 -17.24 17.66 -4.71
N SER A 413 -18.11 17.86 -3.71
CA SER A 413 -19.01 19.02 -3.67
C SER A 413 -18.31 20.32 -3.23
N LEU A 414 -17.13 20.24 -2.63
CA LEU A 414 -16.40 21.39 -2.07
C LEU A 414 -15.31 21.95 -2.99
N VAL A 415 -14.86 21.17 -3.98
CA VAL A 415 -13.76 21.52 -4.89
C VAL A 415 -14.24 21.92 -6.28
N ASP A 416 -13.40 22.60 -7.05
CA ASP A 416 -13.74 23.01 -8.43
C ASP A 416 -13.72 21.82 -9.38
N ASN A 417 -12.64 21.03 -9.35
CA ASN A 417 -12.50 19.85 -10.19
C ASN A 417 -12.17 18.62 -9.34
N ALA A 418 -12.65 17.46 -9.74
CA ALA A 418 -12.30 16.19 -9.10
C ALA A 418 -12.00 15.12 -10.14
N ARG A 419 -10.98 14.30 -9.90
CA ARG A 419 -10.66 13.10 -10.68
C ARG A 419 -10.53 11.92 -9.72
N LEU A 420 -11.03 10.75 -10.10
CA LEU A 420 -10.88 9.52 -9.34
C LEU A 420 -10.19 8.47 -10.21
N TYR A 421 -9.07 7.95 -9.72
CA TYR A 421 -8.29 6.92 -10.39
C TYR A 421 -8.36 5.59 -9.65
N CYS A 422 -8.46 4.50 -10.41
CA CYS A 422 -8.33 3.13 -9.94
C CYS A 422 -6.94 2.58 -10.29
N THR A 423 -6.25 2.00 -9.31
CA THR A 423 -4.92 1.38 -9.50
C THR A 423 -4.93 -0.13 -9.27
N ASN A 424 -6.05 -0.78 -9.57
CA ASN A 424 -6.16 -2.23 -9.43
C ASN A 424 -5.32 -2.98 -10.48
N ALA A 425 -5.07 -2.40 -11.65
CA ALA A 425 -4.20 -3.03 -12.65
C ALA A 425 -2.81 -3.36 -12.05
N LEU A 426 -2.38 -4.62 -12.19
CA LEU A 426 -1.03 -5.06 -11.77
C LEU A 426 0.05 -4.45 -12.67
N GLU A 427 -0.29 -4.23 -13.94
CA GLU A 427 0.52 -3.58 -14.96
C GLU A 427 -0.35 -2.58 -15.74
N GLY A 428 0.22 -1.42 -16.08
CA GLY A 428 -0.47 -0.38 -16.84
C GLY A 428 -0.69 0.93 -16.07
N SER A 429 -1.16 1.95 -16.80
CA SER A 429 -1.45 3.27 -16.23
C SER A 429 -2.69 3.24 -15.34
N PRO A 430 -2.77 4.09 -14.28
CA PRO A 430 -3.98 4.25 -13.49
C PRO A 430 -5.21 4.55 -14.36
N LYS A 431 -6.33 3.84 -14.15
CA LYS A 431 -7.57 4.04 -14.91
C LYS A 431 -8.36 5.20 -14.31
N LEU A 432 -8.72 6.21 -15.10
CA LEU A 432 -9.64 7.27 -14.68
C LEU A 432 -11.07 6.69 -14.66
N ILE A 433 -11.70 6.68 -13.49
CA ILE A 433 -13.02 6.07 -13.25
C ILE A 433 -14.09 7.07 -12.79
N GLY A 434 -13.68 8.31 -12.52
CA GLY A 434 -14.61 9.40 -12.22
C GLY A 434 -13.99 10.75 -12.50
N TRP A 435 -14.79 11.68 -13.01
CA TRP A 435 -14.37 13.05 -13.27
C TRP A 435 -15.50 14.05 -13.00
N LYS A 436 -15.12 15.21 -12.48
CA LYS A 436 -15.98 16.36 -12.22
C LYS A 436 -15.27 17.61 -12.72
N GLU A 437 -15.98 18.43 -13.48
CA GLU A 437 -15.52 19.76 -13.86
C GLU A 437 -16.48 20.83 -13.33
N LYS A 438 -15.92 21.84 -12.65
CA LYS A 438 -16.65 23.00 -12.13
C LYS A 438 -17.87 22.59 -11.28
N GLU A 439 -19.05 23.13 -11.60
CA GLU A 439 -20.30 22.88 -10.87
C GLU A 439 -21.05 21.63 -11.37
N LYS A 440 -20.48 20.87 -12.32
CA LYS A 440 -21.10 19.63 -12.79
C LYS A 440 -21.12 18.58 -11.67
N THR A 441 -22.06 17.64 -11.77
CA THR A 441 -22.05 16.43 -10.97
C THR A 441 -20.87 15.54 -11.36
N LEU A 442 -20.42 14.68 -10.43
CA LEU A 442 -19.36 13.71 -10.69
C LEU A 442 -19.87 12.68 -11.72
N LEU A 443 -19.24 12.66 -12.89
CA LEU A 443 -19.43 11.63 -13.91
C LEU A 443 -18.55 10.44 -13.55
N VAL A 444 -19.10 9.23 -13.62
CA VAL A 444 -18.42 8.00 -13.20
C VAL A 444 -18.59 6.90 -14.22
N ASP A 445 -17.56 6.08 -14.35
CA ASP A 445 -17.67 4.77 -14.99
C ASP A 445 -18.52 3.87 -14.08
N THR A 446 -19.73 3.52 -14.53
CA THR A 446 -20.71 2.77 -13.73
C THR A 446 -20.24 1.37 -13.37
N GLU A 447 -19.33 0.77 -14.15
CA GLU A 447 -18.80 -0.57 -13.87
C GLU A 447 -17.66 -0.52 -12.84
N GLU A 448 -16.87 0.56 -12.87
CA GLU A 448 -15.67 0.67 -12.04
C GLU A 448 -15.90 1.37 -10.70
N ILE A 449 -16.87 2.30 -10.62
CA ILE A 449 -17.08 3.14 -9.44
C ILE A 449 -17.43 2.33 -8.18
N ASP A 450 -17.94 1.11 -8.35
CA ASP A 450 -18.27 0.23 -7.25
C ASP A 450 -17.05 -0.17 -6.41
N CYS A 451 -15.81 -0.04 -6.91
CA CYS A 451 -14.62 -0.18 -6.07
C CYS A 451 -14.60 0.83 -4.90
N LEU A 452 -15.02 2.08 -5.13
CA LEU A 452 -15.07 3.12 -4.10
C LEU A 452 -16.08 2.75 -3.00
N LYS A 453 -17.30 2.34 -3.40
CA LYS A 453 -18.34 1.91 -2.46
C LYS A 453 -17.91 0.69 -1.66
N ARG A 454 -17.32 -0.31 -2.33
CA ARG A 454 -16.79 -1.52 -1.67
C ARG A 454 -15.76 -1.14 -0.61
N VAL A 455 -14.79 -0.30 -0.95
CA VAL A 455 -13.75 0.16 -0.01
C VAL A 455 -14.36 0.92 1.18
N GLY A 456 -15.40 1.73 0.99
CA GLY A 456 -16.13 2.36 2.10
C GLY A 456 -16.79 1.34 3.05
N GLY A 457 -17.19 0.17 2.54
CA GLY A 457 -17.82 -0.91 3.32
C GLY A 457 -16.85 -1.88 4.01
N LEU A 458 -15.53 -1.68 3.94
CA LEU A 458 -14.56 -2.65 4.46
C LEU A 458 -14.58 -2.80 5.99
N ASN A 459 -14.14 -3.98 6.44
CA ASN A 459 -13.84 -4.27 7.84
C ASN A 459 -12.41 -3.83 8.19
N GLU A 460 -12.26 -2.72 8.91
CA GLU A 460 -10.94 -2.20 9.31
C GLU A 460 -10.19 -3.09 10.31
N ASN A 461 -10.88 -4.02 10.97
CA ASN A 461 -10.30 -4.95 11.94
C ASN A 461 -10.01 -6.34 11.34
N ALA A 462 -10.12 -6.49 10.01
CA ALA A 462 -9.86 -7.75 9.35
C ALA A 462 -8.44 -8.26 9.62
N GLY A 463 -8.29 -9.57 9.88
CA GLY A 463 -7.00 -10.24 9.98
C GLY A 463 -6.52 -10.86 8.67
N SER A 464 -7.37 -10.85 7.63
CA SER A 464 -7.10 -11.46 6.33
C SER A 464 -8.03 -10.93 5.24
N ILE A 465 -7.71 -11.23 3.98
CA ILE A 465 -8.58 -10.93 2.82
C ILE A 465 -9.99 -11.53 2.98
N TYR A 466 -10.14 -12.69 3.62
CA TYR A 466 -11.44 -13.34 3.79
C TYR A 466 -12.36 -12.62 4.76
N GLU A 467 -11.80 -11.87 5.71
CA GLU A 467 -12.53 -11.09 6.70
C GLU A 467 -12.75 -9.63 6.29
N LEU A 468 -12.19 -9.23 5.14
CA LEU A 468 -12.16 -7.84 4.68
C LEU A 468 -13.55 -7.29 4.34
N TYR A 469 -14.43 -8.15 3.83
CA TYR A 469 -15.80 -7.79 3.43
C TYR A 469 -16.80 -8.83 3.93
N ARG A 470 -18.08 -8.43 4.02
CA ARG A 470 -19.19 -9.36 4.29
C ARG A 470 -19.33 -10.35 3.14
N GLN A 471 -19.98 -11.50 3.40
CA GLN A 471 -20.20 -12.52 2.39
C GLN A 471 -21.44 -12.22 1.53
N PRO A 472 -21.41 -12.45 0.20
CA PRO A 472 -20.25 -12.91 -0.57
C PRO A 472 -19.14 -11.86 -0.64
N ASN A 473 -17.89 -12.29 -0.44
CA ASN A 473 -16.74 -11.39 -0.42
C ASN A 473 -16.37 -10.98 -1.86
N PRO A 474 -16.49 -9.70 -2.25
CA PRO A 474 -16.24 -9.24 -3.62
C PRO A 474 -14.78 -9.40 -4.04
N ALA A 475 -13.84 -9.46 -3.08
CA ALA A 475 -12.45 -9.75 -3.38
C ALA A 475 -12.23 -11.22 -3.79
N CYS A 476 -13.25 -12.08 -3.78
CA CYS A 476 -13.18 -13.48 -4.16
C CYS A 476 -14.07 -13.83 -5.38
N GLU A 477 -14.71 -12.82 -5.97
CA GLU A 477 -15.58 -12.97 -7.15
C GLU A 477 -14.77 -13.02 -8.45
N ALA A 478 -15.40 -13.50 -9.53
CA ALA A 478 -14.78 -13.49 -10.86
C ALA A 478 -14.50 -12.05 -11.31
N GLY A 479 -13.40 -11.82 -12.03
CA GLY A 479 -12.93 -10.47 -12.36
C GLY A 479 -12.01 -9.85 -11.31
N SER A 480 -11.90 -10.46 -10.11
CA SER A 480 -10.94 -10.01 -9.09
C SER A 480 -9.56 -10.62 -9.32
N ILE A 481 -8.51 -9.84 -9.03
CA ILE A 481 -7.11 -10.32 -9.06
C ILE A 481 -6.93 -11.58 -8.20
N TRP A 482 -7.58 -11.61 -7.04
CA TRP A 482 -7.50 -12.78 -6.17
C TRP A 482 -8.04 -14.05 -6.84
N LYS A 483 -9.19 -13.94 -7.51
CA LYS A 483 -9.80 -15.10 -8.16
C LYS A 483 -9.06 -15.50 -9.44
N ASP A 484 -8.69 -14.52 -10.25
CA ASP A 484 -8.25 -14.73 -11.63
C ASP A 484 -6.74 -14.95 -11.74
N ILE A 485 -5.97 -14.49 -10.75
CA ILE A 485 -4.50 -14.59 -10.73
C ILE A 485 -4.03 -15.51 -9.61
N VAL A 486 -4.48 -15.26 -8.38
CA VAL A 486 -4.01 -16.02 -7.21
C VAL A 486 -4.63 -17.42 -7.14
N LEU A 487 -5.94 -17.52 -7.38
CA LEU A 487 -6.71 -18.77 -7.35
C LEU A 487 -6.97 -19.37 -8.75
N SER A 488 -6.23 -18.88 -9.75
CA SER A 488 -6.38 -19.27 -11.15
C SER A 488 -6.24 -20.79 -11.32
N PRO A 489 -7.16 -21.46 -12.05
CA PRO A 489 -7.03 -22.89 -12.34
C PRO A 489 -5.77 -23.25 -13.13
N SER A 490 -5.33 -22.36 -14.05
CA SER A 490 -4.15 -22.60 -14.90
C SER A 490 -2.85 -22.64 -14.10
N ARG A 491 -2.81 -21.96 -12.94
CA ARG A 491 -1.65 -21.93 -12.03
C ARG A 491 -1.12 -23.32 -11.67
N PHE A 492 -2.00 -24.32 -11.54
CA PHE A 492 -1.59 -25.68 -11.21
C PHE A 492 -0.66 -26.30 -12.26
N SER A 493 -0.95 -26.10 -13.54
CA SER A 493 -0.12 -26.63 -14.64
C SER A 493 1.28 -26.00 -14.64
N ILE A 494 1.35 -24.68 -14.47
CA ILE A 494 2.60 -23.92 -14.35
C ILE A 494 3.43 -24.40 -13.16
N GLN A 495 2.80 -24.61 -12.00
CA GLN A 495 3.47 -25.13 -10.81
C GLN A 495 4.04 -26.54 -11.01
N GLN A 496 3.35 -27.42 -11.74
CA GLN A 496 3.87 -28.77 -12.04
C GLN A 496 5.11 -28.72 -12.93
N GLU A 497 5.07 -27.89 -13.98
CA GLU A 497 6.19 -27.69 -14.89
C GLU A 497 7.40 -27.11 -14.15
N LEU A 498 7.21 -26.00 -13.41
CA LEU A 498 8.26 -25.41 -12.59
C LEU A 498 8.84 -26.41 -11.60
N LYS A 499 7.99 -27.16 -10.90
CA LYS A 499 8.44 -28.17 -9.94
C LYS A 499 9.34 -29.21 -10.59
N TYR A 500 8.96 -29.72 -11.76
CA TYR A 500 9.75 -30.71 -12.50
C TYR A 500 11.14 -30.16 -12.87
N SER A 501 11.19 -28.96 -13.47
CA SER A 501 12.43 -28.32 -13.88
C SER A 501 13.33 -27.99 -12.68
N ILE A 502 12.77 -27.43 -11.60
CA ILE A 502 13.51 -27.14 -10.36
C ILE A 502 14.08 -28.43 -9.76
N GLN A 503 13.32 -29.53 -9.72
CA GLN A 503 13.82 -30.81 -9.23
C GLN A 503 15.00 -31.34 -10.04
N LYS A 504 15.01 -31.09 -11.35
CA LYS A 504 16.10 -31.49 -12.25
C LYS A 504 17.36 -30.68 -11.95
N VAL A 505 17.26 -29.36 -11.88
CA VAL A 505 18.38 -28.45 -11.56
C VAL A 505 18.96 -28.76 -10.17
N GLU A 506 18.11 -28.85 -9.14
CA GLU A 506 18.54 -29.09 -7.74
C GLU A 506 19.28 -30.42 -7.58
N LYS A 507 18.90 -31.46 -8.33
CA LYS A 507 19.62 -32.75 -8.34
C LYS A 507 21.01 -32.62 -8.98
N ARG A 508 21.13 -31.89 -10.09
CA ARG A 508 22.43 -31.65 -10.74
C ARG A 508 23.37 -30.87 -9.82
N SER A 509 22.89 -29.79 -9.20
CA SER A 509 23.69 -28.99 -8.26
C SER A 509 24.20 -29.82 -7.08
N LYS A 510 23.36 -30.71 -6.52
CA LYS A 510 23.78 -31.65 -5.47
C LYS A 510 24.86 -32.61 -5.95
N GLN A 511 24.73 -33.15 -7.17
CA GLN A 511 25.73 -34.07 -7.72
C GLN A 511 27.07 -33.38 -7.98
N HIS A 512 27.07 -32.15 -8.49
CA HIS A 512 28.31 -31.36 -8.65
C HIS A 512 28.99 -31.07 -7.31
N LEU A 513 28.22 -30.73 -6.26
CA LEU A 513 28.79 -30.49 -4.93
C LEU A 513 29.46 -31.76 -4.34
N ILE A 514 28.86 -32.94 -4.58
CA ILE A 514 29.41 -34.24 -4.13
C ILE A 514 30.67 -34.60 -4.92
N ASN A 515 30.71 -34.33 -6.23
CA ASN A 515 31.87 -34.62 -7.07
C ASN A 515 33.06 -33.71 -6.71
N ASN A 516 32.81 -32.43 -6.41
CA ASN A 516 33.85 -31.46 -6.04
C ASN A 516 34.39 -31.64 -4.61
N THR A 517 33.70 -32.36 -3.73
CA THR A 517 34.19 -32.66 -2.37
C THR A 517 34.95 -33.98 -2.28
N LYS A 518 34.95 -34.78 -3.36
CA LYS A 518 35.69 -36.05 -3.49
C LYS A 518 36.98 -35.93 -4.30
N SER A 519 37.13 -34.84 -5.06
CA SER A 519 38.40 -34.40 -5.62
C SER A 519 39.12 -33.51 -4.63
#